data_AF-A0A377Q053-F1
#
_entry.id   AF-A0A377Q053-F1
#
_cell.length_a   1.000
_cell.length_b   1.000
_cell.length_c   1.000
_cell.angle_alpha   90.00
_cell.angle_beta   90.00
_cell.angle_gamma   90.00
#
_symmetry.space_group_name_H-M   'P 1'
#
loop_
_entity.id
_entity.type
_entity.pdbx_description
1 polymer ?
#
loop_
_entity_poly.entity_id
_entity_poly.type
_entity_poly.pdbx_seq_one_letter_code
_entity_poly.pdbx_strand_id
1 'polypeptide(L)'
;MDFSKILEHLNNHHQDNLKDLCKKFGNANTISNVQATKVDFEGITLCYNEDKTLKIDFEKKADEKTLKDTIVQLCLSVKSSLDTQAIKEELEEFMRGFKSICIASIAPNGTAVCSYAPLIQTNGKYYIYISEVSEHFSSIHTNPNKIEIMFLQDEKEAPLIILRKRARFKSEATFIPRGEEFDRIYEAFEAQNEHNGPLKTIRKMLDFHLIELHLKTGRFVKGFGQAYDIIDGEIIPLTENNPHTKSPHNH
;
A
#
# COMPACT_ATOMS: atom_id res chain seq x y z
N MET A 1 -19.11 25.85 -11.41
CA MET A 1 -19.50 24.45 -11.71
C MET A 1 -20.95 24.21 -11.25
N ASP A 2 -21.74 23.32 -11.86
CA ASP A 2 -23.12 23.03 -11.44
C ASP A 2 -23.26 21.58 -10.96
N PHE A 3 -23.34 21.38 -9.64
CA PHE A 3 -23.48 20.06 -9.03
C PHE A 3 -24.80 19.38 -9.45
N SER A 4 -25.85 20.14 -9.76
CA SER A 4 -27.15 19.60 -10.16
C SER A 4 -27.06 18.80 -11.46
N LYS A 5 -26.29 19.31 -12.44
CA LYS A 5 -26.03 18.60 -13.70
C LYS A 5 -25.20 17.33 -13.51
N ILE A 6 -24.27 17.34 -12.55
CA ILE A 6 -23.47 16.14 -12.21
C ILE A 6 -24.38 15.07 -11.61
N LEU A 7 -25.24 15.45 -10.66
CA LEU A 7 -26.22 14.56 -10.05
C LEU A 7 -27.18 13.97 -11.09
N GLU A 8 -27.72 14.81 -11.97
CA GLU A 8 -28.60 14.37 -13.06
C GLU A 8 -27.89 13.35 -13.97
N HIS A 9 -26.65 13.64 -14.36
CA HIS A 9 -25.87 12.74 -15.20
C HIS A 9 -25.57 11.39 -14.53
N LEU A 10 -25.13 11.41 -13.26
CA LEU A 10 -24.87 10.18 -12.49
C LEU A 10 -26.13 9.33 -12.35
N ASN A 11 -27.26 9.95 -12.03
CA ASN A 11 -28.52 9.25 -11.84
C ASN A 11 -29.09 8.69 -13.15
N ASN A 12 -28.88 9.36 -14.28
CA ASN A 12 -29.41 8.93 -15.58
C ASN A 12 -28.53 7.91 -16.30
N HIS A 13 -27.20 7.93 -16.08
CA HIS A 13 -26.26 7.16 -16.91
C HIS A 13 -25.34 6.20 -16.15
N HIS A 14 -25.24 6.30 -14.81
CA HIS A 14 -24.25 5.54 -14.03
C HIS A 14 -24.85 4.71 -12.90
N GLN A 15 -26.13 4.33 -13.00
CA GLN A 15 -26.85 3.54 -12.00
C GLN A 15 -26.09 2.29 -11.54
N ASP A 16 -25.47 1.53 -12.45
CA ASP A 16 -24.75 0.31 -12.07
C ASP A 16 -23.46 0.62 -11.31
N ASN A 17 -22.73 1.68 -11.67
CA ASN A 17 -21.58 2.13 -10.90
C ASN A 17 -22.00 2.61 -9.50
N LEU A 18 -23.14 3.30 -9.37
CA LEU A 18 -23.67 3.72 -8.07
C LEU A 18 -24.06 2.50 -7.20
N LYS A 19 -24.67 1.46 -7.78
CA LYS A 19 -24.95 0.20 -7.08
C LYS A 19 -23.66 -0.47 -6.60
N ASP A 20 -22.64 -0.50 -7.45
CA ASP A 20 -21.33 -1.08 -7.13
C ASP A 20 -20.66 -0.35 -5.96
N LEU A 21 -20.74 0.98 -5.94
CA LEU A 21 -20.30 1.79 -4.78
C LEU A 21 -21.08 1.44 -3.51
N CYS A 22 -22.41 1.31 -3.58
CA CYS A 22 -23.23 0.94 -2.42
C CYS A 22 -22.91 -0.46 -1.91
N LYS A 23 -22.64 -1.44 -2.78
CA LYS A 23 -22.20 -2.78 -2.36
C LYS A 23 -20.85 -2.70 -1.64
N LYS A 24 -19.87 -2.06 -2.28
CA LYS A 24 -18.49 -1.99 -1.77
C LYS A 24 -18.39 -1.25 -0.44
N PHE A 25 -19.01 -0.07 -0.33
CA PHE A 25 -18.84 0.81 0.83
C PHE A 25 -19.99 0.73 1.84
N GLY A 26 -21.19 0.33 1.41
CA GLY A 26 -22.43 0.35 2.20
C GLY A 26 -22.82 -0.98 2.87
N ASN A 27 -22.09 -2.08 2.65
CA ASN A 27 -22.38 -3.38 3.28
C ASN A 27 -23.80 -3.91 3.08
N ALA A 28 -24.38 -3.66 1.91
CA ALA A 28 -25.70 -4.16 1.58
C ALA A 28 -25.62 -5.18 0.44
N ASN A 29 -26.07 -6.41 0.73
CA ASN A 29 -26.07 -7.52 -0.22
C ASN A 29 -27.01 -7.30 -1.41
N THR A 30 -28.09 -6.52 -1.21
CA THR A 30 -29.07 -6.17 -2.23
C THR A 30 -29.24 -4.66 -2.27
N ILE A 31 -29.03 -4.07 -3.45
CA ILE A 31 -29.17 -2.63 -3.72
C ILE A 31 -30.32 -2.41 -4.70
N SER A 32 -31.32 -1.63 -4.32
CA SER A 32 -32.40 -1.12 -5.16
C SER A 32 -32.50 0.39 -5.03
N ASN A 33 -33.13 1.05 -6.00
CA ASN A 33 -33.47 2.48 -5.97
C ASN A 33 -32.29 3.42 -5.62
N VAL A 34 -31.09 3.17 -6.18
CA VAL A 34 -29.92 4.00 -5.88
C VAL A 34 -30.02 5.37 -6.55
N GLN A 35 -29.74 6.42 -5.78
CA GLN A 35 -29.70 7.80 -6.25
C GLN A 35 -28.55 8.55 -5.59
N ALA A 36 -27.75 9.25 -6.38
CA ALA A 36 -26.88 10.30 -5.88
C ALA A 36 -27.76 11.50 -5.46
N THR A 37 -27.68 11.88 -4.18
CA THR A 37 -28.49 12.96 -3.60
C THR A 37 -27.68 14.22 -3.32
N LYS A 38 -26.37 14.07 -3.13
CA LYS A 38 -25.46 15.20 -2.92
C LYS A 38 -24.09 14.91 -3.53
N VAL A 39 -23.48 15.93 -4.14
CA VAL A 39 -22.08 15.97 -4.54
C VAL A 39 -21.51 17.30 -4.08
N ASP A 40 -20.33 17.28 -3.48
CA ASP A 40 -19.51 18.46 -3.22
C ASP A 40 -18.03 18.14 -3.51
N PHE A 41 -17.12 19.04 -3.13
CA PHE A 41 -15.68 18.82 -3.37
C PHE A 41 -15.04 17.80 -2.42
N GLU A 42 -15.74 17.37 -1.38
CA GLU A 42 -15.25 16.41 -0.40
C GLU A 42 -15.76 15.00 -0.69
N GLY A 43 -16.92 14.85 -1.35
CA GLY A 43 -17.45 13.52 -1.66
C GLY A 43 -18.83 13.47 -2.33
N ILE A 44 -19.41 12.28 -2.29
CA ILE A 44 -20.74 11.97 -2.81
C ILE A 44 -21.61 11.30 -1.73
N THR A 45 -22.89 11.67 -1.69
CA THR A 45 -23.91 11.00 -0.88
C THR A 45 -24.88 10.25 -1.78
N LEU A 46 -25.07 8.96 -1.48
CA LEU A 46 -26.00 8.07 -2.15
C LEU A 46 -27.15 7.70 -1.20
N CYS A 47 -28.36 7.66 -1.73
CA CYS A 47 -29.50 7.01 -1.10
C CYS A 47 -29.78 5.70 -1.85
N TYR A 48 -30.12 4.63 -1.13
CA TYR A 48 -30.48 3.34 -1.72
C TYR A 48 -31.41 2.57 -0.77
N ASN A 49 -32.15 1.60 -1.31
CA ASN A 49 -33.17 0.83 -0.57
C ASN A 49 -34.18 1.74 0.15
N GLU A 50 -34.51 2.89 -0.45
CA GLU A 50 -35.46 3.92 0.02
C GLU A 50 -35.00 4.77 1.22
N ASP A 51 -34.37 4.19 2.23
CA ASP A 51 -34.04 4.88 3.48
C ASP A 51 -32.54 4.88 3.84
N LYS A 52 -31.72 4.08 3.16
CA LYS A 52 -30.29 3.97 3.50
C LYS A 52 -29.50 5.07 2.82
N THR A 53 -28.76 5.81 3.64
CA THR A 53 -27.84 6.84 3.16
C THR A 53 -26.40 6.36 3.32
N LEU A 54 -25.59 6.55 2.28
CA LEU A 54 -24.16 6.26 2.25
C LEU A 54 -23.40 7.51 1.80
N LYS A 55 -22.55 8.04 2.67
CA LYS A 55 -21.59 9.10 2.31
C LYS A 55 -20.25 8.45 1.96
N ILE A 56 -19.68 8.82 0.83
CA ILE A 56 -18.37 8.37 0.37
C ILE A 56 -17.51 9.62 0.18
N ASP A 57 -16.51 9.76 1.04
CA ASP A 57 -15.53 10.83 0.96
C ASP A 57 -14.46 10.51 -0.10
N PHE A 58 -14.01 11.52 -0.83
CA PHE A 58 -12.91 11.39 -1.77
C PHE A 58 -11.58 11.26 -1.03
N GLU A 59 -10.66 10.49 -1.61
CA GLU A 59 -9.30 10.36 -1.08
C GLU A 59 -8.53 11.69 -1.13
N LYS A 60 -8.90 12.59 -2.05
CA LYS A 60 -8.36 13.94 -2.13
C LYS A 60 -9.50 14.91 -2.41
N LYS A 61 -9.50 16.03 -1.68
CA LYS A 61 -10.41 17.14 -1.95
C LYS A 61 -10.30 17.57 -3.41
N ALA A 62 -11.42 17.56 -4.09
CA ALA A 62 -11.53 17.99 -5.48
C ALA A 62 -11.63 19.52 -5.57
N ASP A 63 -11.54 20.02 -6.81
CA ASP A 63 -11.83 21.40 -7.18
C ASP A 63 -12.71 21.42 -8.43
N GLU A 64 -13.01 22.61 -8.94
CA GLU A 64 -13.87 22.77 -10.12
C GLU A 64 -13.35 22.07 -11.39
N LYS A 65 -12.03 21.80 -11.47
CA LYS A 65 -11.40 21.18 -12.63
C LYS A 65 -11.33 19.66 -12.47
N THR A 66 -11.13 19.19 -11.25
CA THR A 66 -10.81 17.78 -10.96
C THR A 66 -12.02 16.96 -10.52
N LEU A 67 -13.12 17.57 -10.07
CA LEU A 67 -14.26 16.85 -9.47
C LEU A 67 -14.83 15.74 -10.37
N LYS A 68 -14.99 16.00 -11.67
CA LYS A 68 -15.52 15.00 -12.61
C LYS A 68 -14.62 13.77 -12.66
N ASP A 69 -13.32 14.00 -12.80
CA ASP A 69 -12.33 12.94 -12.87
C ASP A 69 -12.24 12.17 -11.55
N THR A 70 -12.32 12.86 -10.41
CA THR A 70 -12.37 12.23 -9.08
C THR A 70 -13.58 11.30 -8.93
N ILE A 71 -14.77 11.72 -9.37
CA ILE A 71 -15.99 10.88 -9.32
C ILE A 71 -15.84 9.67 -10.25
N VAL A 72 -15.31 9.86 -11.45
CA VAL A 72 -15.06 8.77 -12.40
C VAL A 72 -14.07 7.78 -11.81
N GLN A 73 -12.96 8.25 -11.23
CA GLN A 73 -11.97 7.39 -10.56
C GLN A 73 -12.59 6.62 -9.39
N LEU A 74 -13.44 7.25 -8.58
CA LEU A 74 -14.16 6.57 -7.51
C LEU A 74 -15.03 5.42 -8.05
N CYS A 75 -15.79 5.66 -9.12
CA CYS A 75 -16.63 4.63 -9.75
C CYS A 75 -15.77 3.49 -10.33
N LEU A 76 -14.67 3.81 -11.01
CA LEU A 76 -13.78 2.83 -11.61
C LEU A 76 -13.00 2.02 -10.56
N SER A 77 -12.77 2.58 -9.38
CA SER A 77 -12.02 1.95 -8.27
C SER A 77 -12.62 0.62 -7.79
N VAL A 78 -13.91 0.38 -8.06
CA VAL A 78 -14.60 -0.87 -7.73
C VAL A 78 -14.22 -1.99 -8.70
N LYS A 79 -14.22 -1.69 -10.00
CA LYS A 79 -13.91 -2.67 -11.05
C LYS A 79 -12.41 -2.93 -11.11
N SER A 80 -11.58 -1.89 -11.03
CA SER A 80 -10.12 -2.03 -11.05
C SER A 80 -9.58 -2.73 -9.80
N SER A 81 -10.31 -2.75 -8.69
CA SER A 81 -9.90 -3.52 -7.51
C SER A 81 -10.01 -5.04 -7.67
N LEU A 82 -10.49 -5.54 -8.81
CA LEU A 82 -10.58 -6.97 -9.09
C LEU A 82 -9.58 -7.43 -10.17
N ASP A 83 -8.89 -6.49 -10.83
CA ASP A 83 -7.90 -6.80 -11.86
C ASP A 83 -6.54 -7.16 -11.21
N THR A 84 -6.39 -8.43 -10.84
CA THR A 84 -5.23 -8.93 -10.10
C THR A 84 -3.91 -8.73 -10.85
N GLN A 85 -3.92 -8.77 -12.18
CA GLN A 85 -2.73 -8.55 -12.99
C GLN A 85 -2.29 -7.09 -12.94
N ALA A 86 -3.21 -6.15 -13.13
CA ALA A 86 -2.90 -4.72 -13.01
C ALA A 86 -2.43 -4.35 -11.59
N ILE A 87 -3.01 -4.98 -10.55
CA ILE A 87 -2.59 -4.76 -9.15
C ILE A 87 -1.18 -5.30 -8.91
N LYS A 88 -0.83 -6.45 -9.51
CA LYS A 88 0.52 -7.03 -9.41
C LYS A 88 1.55 -6.08 -10.03
N GLU A 89 1.28 -5.56 -11.22
CA GLU A 89 2.16 -4.59 -11.90
C GLU A 89 2.33 -3.32 -11.08
N GLU A 90 1.25 -2.78 -10.52
CA GLU A 90 1.31 -1.60 -9.65
C GLU A 90 2.10 -1.84 -8.36
N LEU A 91 1.98 -3.03 -7.76
CA LEU A 91 2.76 -3.42 -6.58
C LEU A 91 4.26 -3.47 -6.92
N GLU A 92 4.62 -4.10 -8.03
CA GLU A 92 6.01 -4.20 -8.49
C GLU A 92 6.60 -2.82 -8.81
N GLU A 93 5.83 -1.93 -9.45
CA GLU A 93 6.23 -0.54 -9.70
C GLU A 93 6.40 0.23 -8.38
N PHE A 94 5.44 0.11 -7.47
CA PHE A 94 5.48 0.76 -6.17
C PHE A 94 6.73 0.36 -5.39
N MET A 95 7.02 -0.95 -5.28
CA MET A 95 8.20 -1.44 -4.58
C MET A 95 9.51 -0.96 -5.21
N ARG A 96 9.58 -0.91 -6.55
CA ARG A 96 10.76 -0.45 -7.30
C ARG A 96 11.11 1.02 -7.03
N GLY A 97 10.14 1.83 -6.65
CA GLY A 97 10.35 3.24 -6.30
C GLY A 97 11.15 3.48 -5.02
N PHE A 98 11.36 2.47 -4.17
CA PHE A 98 12.00 2.64 -2.87
C PHE A 98 13.50 2.37 -2.87
N LYS A 99 14.22 3.19 -2.10
CA LYS A 99 15.65 3.01 -1.77
C LYS A 99 15.88 2.67 -0.29
N SER A 100 14.81 2.56 0.49
CA SER A 100 14.82 2.14 1.89
C SER A 100 13.47 1.53 2.26
N ILE A 101 13.47 0.73 3.33
CA ILE A 101 12.26 0.07 3.86
C ILE A 101 12.21 0.17 5.38
N CYS A 102 11.01 0.19 5.93
CA CYS A 102 10.79 0.00 7.36
C CYS A 102 10.88 -1.48 7.71
N ILE A 103 11.36 -1.80 8.90
CA ILE A 103 11.57 -3.16 9.39
C ILE A 103 11.00 -3.28 10.80
N ALA A 104 10.15 -4.28 10.99
CA ALA A 104 9.80 -4.81 12.29
C ALA A 104 10.54 -6.14 12.51
N SER A 105 11.25 -6.25 13.62
CA SER A 105 12.01 -7.46 14.00
C SER A 105 11.92 -7.70 15.50
N ILE A 106 12.39 -8.86 15.98
CA ILE A 106 12.28 -9.26 17.39
C ILE A 106 13.68 -9.43 17.99
N ALA A 107 14.00 -8.60 19.00
CA ALA A 107 15.24 -8.68 19.74
C ALA A 107 15.35 -10.00 20.52
N PRO A 108 16.56 -10.43 20.93
CA PRO A 108 16.75 -11.68 21.67
C PRO A 108 15.96 -11.78 22.97
N ASN A 109 15.67 -10.65 23.62
CA ASN A 109 14.86 -10.57 24.84
C ASN A 109 13.34 -10.59 24.57
N GLY A 110 12.91 -10.72 23.31
CA GLY A 110 11.50 -10.75 22.91
C GLY A 110 10.89 -9.38 22.60
N THR A 111 11.61 -8.28 22.81
CA THR A 111 11.10 -6.93 22.51
C THR A 111 11.03 -6.67 21.01
N ALA A 112 9.97 -6.01 20.56
CA ALA A 112 9.85 -5.58 19.17
C ALA A 112 10.78 -4.40 18.86
N VAL A 113 11.47 -4.48 17.73
CA VAL A 113 12.32 -3.41 17.17
C VAL A 113 11.62 -2.87 15.93
N CYS A 114 11.38 -1.56 15.89
CA CYS A 114 10.88 -0.85 14.72
C CYS A 114 11.99 0.06 14.21
N SER A 115 12.44 -0.19 12.98
CA SER A 115 13.59 0.50 12.39
C SER A 115 13.40 0.70 10.88
N TYR A 116 14.44 1.19 10.21
CA TYR A 116 14.52 1.19 8.75
C TYR A 116 15.92 0.76 8.32
N ALA A 117 16.08 0.37 7.05
CA ALA A 117 17.38 0.10 6.44
C ALA A 117 17.43 0.57 4.98
N PRO A 118 18.62 0.85 4.43
CA PRO A 118 18.81 0.98 2.99
C PRO A 118 18.34 -0.29 2.27
N LEU A 119 17.68 -0.12 1.13
CA LEU A 119 17.18 -1.20 0.30
C LEU A 119 18.00 -1.28 -0.99
N ILE A 120 18.37 -2.49 -1.37
CA ILE A 120 19.01 -2.83 -2.64
C ILE A 120 18.08 -3.76 -3.39
N GLN A 121 17.73 -3.41 -4.62
CA GLN A 121 16.87 -4.22 -5.48
C GLN A 121 17.66 -4.61 -6.72
N THR A 122 17.93 -5.90 -6.91
CA THR A 122 18.70 -6.37 -8.07
C THR A 122 18.32 -7.81 -8.42
N ASN A 123 18.23 -8.12 -9.72
CA ASN A 123 17.89 -9.46 -10.23
C ASN A 123 16.61 -10.07 -9.61
N GLY A 124 15.59 -9.24 -9.35
CA GLY A 124 14.33 -9.68 -8.74
C GLY A 124 14.43 -10.04 -7.25
N LYS A 125 15.55 -9.72 -6.60
CA LYS A 125 15.80 -9.96 -5.17
C LYS A 125 15.92 -8.65 -4.39
N TYR A 126 15.73 -8.75 -3.08
CA TYR A 126 15.73 -7.62 -2.14
C TYR A 126 16.80 -7.84 -1.09
N TYR A 127 17.59 -6.80 -0.82
CA TYR A 127 18.63 -6.84 0.20
C TYR A 127 18.62 -5.59 1.07
N ILE A 128 19.09 -5.74 2.30
CA ILE A 128 19.40 -4.62 3.20
C ILE A 128 20.88 -4.62 3.56
N TYR A 129 21.40 -3.45 3.93
CA TYR A 129 22.77 -3.28 4.38
C TYR A 129 22.79 -2.60 5.74
N ILE A 130 23.17 -3.31 6.79
CA ILE A 130 23.03 -2.88 8.19
C ILE A 130 24.31 -3.12 9.01
N SER A 131 24.55 -2.31 10.03
CA SER A 131 25.71 -2.42 10.95
C SER A 131 25.38 -3.30 12.16
N GLU A 132 26.37 -3.98 12.73
CA GLU A 132 26.28 -4.67 14.02
C GLU A 132 25.91 -3.74 15.19
N VAL A 133 26.14 -2.43 15.04
CA VAL A 133 25.87 -1.42 16.07
C VAL A 133 24.37 -1.15 16.25
N SER A 134 23.54 -1.39 15.24
CA SER A 134 22.11 -1.11 15.32
C SER A 134 21.34 -2.25 15.99
N GLU A 135 20.32 -1.90 16.78
CA GLU A 135 19.48 -2.88 17.50
C GLU A 135 18.88 -3.95 16.57
N HIS A 136 18.53 -3.55 15.33
CA HIS A 136 17.93 -4.47 14.39
C HIS A 136 18.90 -5.58 13.92
N PHE A 137 20.22 -5.42 14.04
CA PHE A 137 21.17 -6.45 13.62
C PHE A 137 21.05 -7.66 14.53
N SER A 138 21.13 -7.46 15.85
CA SER A 138 21.00 -8.54 16.82
C SER A 138 19.65 -9.25 16.69
N SER A 139 18.58 -8.49 16.44
CA SER A 139 17.24 -9.04 16.23
C SER A 139 17.14 -9.93 14.99
N ILE A 140 17.70 -9.51 13.85
CA ILE A 140 17.66 -10.23 12.57
C ILE A 140 18.60 -11.43 12.61
N HIS A 141 19.78 -11.27 13.21
CA HIS A 141 20.75 -12.36 13.37
C HIS A 141 20.17 -13.49 14.24
N THR A 142 19.51 -13.15 15.35
CA THR A 142 18.97 -14.14 16.29
C THR A 142 17.65 -14.74 15.80
N ASN A 143 16.79 -13.95 15.17
CA ASN A 143 15.48 -14.37 14.69
C ASN A 143 15.30 -14.06 13.18
N PRO A 144 16.07 -14.71 12.29
CA PRO A 144 16.08 -14.37 10.86
C PRO A 144 14.74 -14.65 10.15
N ASN A 145 13.84 -15.40 10.77
CA ASN A 145 12.51 -15.75 10.24
C ASN A 145 11.35 -14.99 10.92
N LYS A 146 11.64 -14.03 11.81
CA LYS A 146 10.62 -13.22 12.51
C LYS A 146 10.77 -11.75 12.15
N ILE A 147 10.60 -11.46 10.87
CA ILE A 147 10.77 -10.13 10.29
C ILE A 147 9.52 -9.79 9.48
N GLU A 148 9.01 -8.57 9.62
CA GLU A 148 8.08 -7.97 8.67
C GLU A 148 8.70 -6.70 8.11
N ILE A 149 8.77 -6.58 6.80
CA ILE A 149 9.22 -5.36 6.13
C ILE A 149 8.04 -4.57 5.59
N MET A 150 8.21 -3.26 5.44
CA MET A 150 7.20 -2.38 4.89
C MET A 150 7.79 -1.35 3.93
N PHE A 151 7.29 -1.37 2.70
CA PHE A 151 7.37 -0.28 1.75
C PHE A 151 6.22 0.68 2.08
N LEU A 152 6.54 1.92 2.42
CA LEU A 152 5.56 2.89 2.90
C LEU A 152 5.71 4.21 2.17
N GLN A 153 4.65 4.63 1.48
CA GLN A 153 4.62 5.90 0.75
C GLN A 153 5.02 7.07 1.65
N ASP A 154 5.82 7.98 1.10
CA ASP A 154 6.18 9.26 1.71
C ASP A 154 4.90 10.01 2.13
N GLU A 155 4.89 10.51 3.36
CA GLU A 155 3.71 11.19 3.93
C GLU A 155 3.30 12.43 3.10
N LYS A 156 4.27 13.18 2.58
CA LYS A 156 4.06 14.36 1.74
C LYS A 156 3.39 14.05 0.39
N GLU A 157 3.48 12.80 -0.08
CA GLU A 157 2.96 12.34 -1.37
C GLU A 157 1.64 11.59 -1.21
N ALA A 158 1.31 11.18 0.03
CA ALA A 158 0.08 10.48 0.32
C ALA A 158 -1.13 11.43 0.19
N PRO A 159 -2.27 10.95 -0.34
CA PRO A 159 -3.47 11.77 -0.47
C PRO A 159 -4.03 12.18 0.90
N LEU A 160 -3.93 11.28 1.91
CA LEU A 160 -4.32 11.50 3.30
C LEU A 160 -3.36 10.76 4.23
N ILE A 161 -3.20 11.29 5.45
CA ILE A 161 -2.39 10.66 6.49
C ILE A 161 -2.87 9.24 6.84
N ILE A 162 -4.19 9.02 6.77
CA ILE A 162 -4.83 7.72 7.02
C ILE A 162 -4.75 6.77 5.81
N LEU A 163 -4.22 7.22 4.67
CA LEU A 163 -4.22 6.49 3.42
C LEU A 163 -2.87 6.54 2.70
N ARG A 164 -1.81 6.24 3.44
CA ARG A 164 -0.48 6.02 2.86
C ARG A 164 -0.46 4.65 2.18
N LYS A 165 -0.18 4.63 0.87
CA LYS A 165 0.01 3.38 0.11
C LYS A 165 1.14 2.59 0.75
N ARG A 166 0.93 1.28 0.93
CA ARG A 166 1.90 0.44 1.64
C ARG A 166 1.85 -1.01 1.18
N ALA A 167 3.02 -1.63 1.12
CA ALA A 167 3.19 -3.06 0.92
C ALA A 167 4.00 -3.63 2.09
N ARG A 168 3.50 -4.69 2.73
CA ARG A 168 4.17 -5.37 3.84
C ARG A 168 4.42 -6.82 3.48
N PHE A 169 5.53 -7.37 3.94
CA PHE A 169 5.85 -8.78 3.73
C PHE A 169 6.47 -9.38 4.98
N LYS A 170 5.92 -10.52 5.42
CA LYS A 170 6.68 -11.42 6.28
C LYS A 170 7.90 -11.88 5.49
N SER A 171 9.07 -11.87 6.12
CA SER A 171 10.33 -12.10 5.44
C SER A 171 11.26 -13.00 6.24
N GLU A 172 12.09 -13.75 5.52
CA GLU A 172 13.22 -14.48 6.07
C GLU A 172 14.52 -13.81 5.61
N ALA A 173 15.51 -13.73 6.49
CA ALA A 173 16.80 -13.11 6.23
C ALA A 173 17.89 -14.16 5.98
N THR A 174 18.77 -13.91 5.01
CA THR A 174 20.00 -14.67 4.78
C THR A 174 21.18 -13.73 4.67
N PHE A 175 22.20 -13.94 5.50
CA PHE A 175 23.42 -13.13 5.48
C PHE A 175 24.28 -13.53 4.27
N ILE A 176 24.68 -12.53 3.49
CA ILE A 176 25.55 -12.71 2.33
C ILE A 176 26.98 -12.38 2.75
N PRO A 177 27.89 -13.38 2.82
CA PRO A 177 29.26 -13.15 3.20
C PRO A 177 29.98 -12.31 2.14
N ARG A 178 31.02 -11.58 2.57
CA ARG A 178 31.88 -10.84 1.64
C ARG A 178 32.54 -11.80 0.65
N GLY A 179 32.58 -11.40 -0.61
CA GLY A 179 33.03 -12.20 -1.75
C GLY A 179 32.37 -11.71 -3.04
N GLU A 180 32.46 -12.51 -4.09
CA GLU A 180 32.02 -12.12 -5.43
C GLU A 180 30.52 -11.74 -5.49
N GLU A 181 29.65 -12.50 -4.82
CA GLU A 181 28.20 -12.22 -4.78
C GLU A 181 27.92 -10.89 -4.07
N PHE A 182 28.53 -10.68 -2.89
CA PHE A 182 28.44 -9.43 -2.15
C PHE A 182 28.87 -8.25 -3.03
N ASP A 183 30.02 -8.36 -3.69
CA ASP A 183 30.58 -7.25 -4.49
C ASP A 183 29.65 -6.88 -5.65
N ARG A 184 29.09 -7.88 -6.33
CA ARG A 184 28.14 -7.69 -7.42
C ARG A 184 26.85 -6.99 -6.97
N ILE A 185 26.31 -7.39 -5.82
CA ILE A 185 25.09 -6.77 -5.26
C ILE A 185 25.39 -5.33 -4.80
N TYR A 186 26.54 -5.12 -4.16
CA TYR A 186 26.93 -3.81 -3.66
C TYR A 186 27.24 -2.81 -4.80
N GLU A 187 27.80 -3.28 -5.91
CA GLU A 187 27.97 -2.47 -7.12
C GLU A 187 26.63 -1.98 -7.68
N ALA A 188 25.61 -2.84 -7.70
CA ALA A 188 24.25 -2.41 -8.07
C ALA A 188 23.71 -1.34 -7.11
N PHE A 189 23.98 -1.47 -5.81
CA PHE A 189 23.60 -0.46 -4.82
C PHE A 189 24.31 0.88 -5.06
N GLU A 190 25.61 0.88 -5.34
CA GLU A 190 26.36 2.10 -5.67
C GLU A 190 25.86 2.75 -6.98
N ALA A 191 25.47 1.96 -7.97
CA ALA A 191 24.96 2.45 -9.26
C ALA A 191 23.54 3.06 -9.13
N GLN A 192 22.72 2.57 -8.22
CA GLN A 192 21.36 3.08 -7.95
C GLN A 192 21.34 4.40 -7.16
N ASN A 193 22.50 4.87 -6.68
CA ASN A 193 22.63 6.05 -5.84
C ASN A 193 23.64 7.04 -6.41
N GLU A 194 23.14 8.16 -6.93
CA GLU A 194 23.97 9.23 -7.53
C GLU A 194 25.03 9.76 -6.56
N HIS A 195 24.67 9.94 -5.28
CA HIS A 195 25.59 10.34 -4.22
C HIS A 195 26.12 9.13 -3.42
N ASN A 196 27.04 8.37 -4.01
CA ASN A 196 27.56 7.11 -3.44
C ASN A 196 28.85 7.22 -2.62
N GLY A 197 29.42 8.41 -2.40
CA GLY A 197 30.63 8.59 -1.58
C GLY A 197 30.54 7.96 -0.16
N PRO A 198 29.45 8.21 0.58
CA PRO A 198 29.20 7.54 1.85
C PRO A 198 29.04 6.02 1.72
N LEU A 199 28.39 5.53 0.65
CA LEU A 199 28.21 4.10 0.40
C LEU A 199 29.54 3.38 0.22
N LYS A 200 30.49 3.99 -0.49
CA LYS A 200 31.86 3.48 -0.65
C LYS A 200 32.64 3.44 0.66
N THR A 201 32.30 4.33 1.60
CA THR A 201 32.92 4.38 2.93
C THR A 201 32.41 3.23 3.79
N ILE A 202 31.08 3.08 3.92
CA ILE A 202 30.48 2.00 4.73
C ILE A 202 30.66 0.61 4.10
N ARG A 203 30.94 0.50 2.79
CA ARG A 203 31.31 -0.77 2.14
C ARG A 203 32.53 -1.42 2.79
N LYS A 204 33.48 -0.61 3.24
CA LYS A 204 34.77 -1.06 3.82
C LYS A 204 34.67 -1.40 5.31
N MET A 205 33.57 -1.03 5.96
CA MET A 205 33.33 -1.27 7.38
C MET A 205 32.89 -2.72 7.58
N LEU A 206 33.69 -3.50 8.33
CA LEU A 206 33.49 -4.95 8.47
C LEU A 206 32.31 -5.31 9.37
N ASP A 207 31.87 -4.38 10.22
CA ASP A 207 30.67 -4.49 11.04
C ASP A 207 29.38 -4.29 10.23
N PHE A 208 29.46 -3.96 8.93
CA PHE A 208 28.29 -3.92 8.07
C PHE A 208 28.11 -5.20 7.27
N HIS A 209 26.86 -5.64 7.19
CA HIS A 209 26.44 -6.90 6.60
C HIS A 209 25.37 -6.68 5.53
N LEU A 210 25.55 -7.39 4.42
CA LEU A 210 24.54 -7.51 3.37
C LEU A 210 23.62 -8.69 3.69
N ILE A 211 22.32 -8.48 3.63
CA ILE A 211 21.32 -9.47 4.02
C ILE A 211 20.26 -9.55 2.94
N GLU A 212 20.08 -10.73 2.34
CA GLU A 212 18.97 -11.03 1.44
C GLU A 212 17.68 -11.22 2.23
N LEU A 213 16.59 -10.62 1.73
CA LEU A 213 15.24 -10.74 2.27
C LEU A 213 14.38 -11.59 1.33
N HIS A 214 14.00 -12.76 1.81
CA HIS A 214 13.08 -13.68 1.14
C HIS A 214 11.65 -13.32 1.52
N LEU A 215 10.96 -12.61 0.63
CA LEU A 215 9.57 -12.21 0.84
C LEU A 215 8.66 -13.45 0.84
N LYS A 216 7.80 -13.55 1.85
CA LYS A 216 6.78 -14.62 1.98
C LYS A 216 5.39 -14.03 1.74
N THR A 217 4.44 -14.30 2.63
CA THR A 217 3.11 -13.71 2.57
C THR A 217 3.18 -12.20 2.76
N GLY A 218 2.46 -11.47 1.92
CA GLY A 218 2.40 -10.02 1.97
C GLY A 218 0.99 -9.44 2.01
N ARG A 219 0.93 -8.13 2.17
CA ARG A 219 -0.28 -7.33 2.07
C ARG A 219 -0.02 -5.99 1.42
N PHE A 220 -0.78 -5.67 0.39
CA PHE A 220 -0.73 -4.39 -0.30
C PHE A 220 -2.02 -3.60 -0.05
N VAL A 221 -1.89 -2.32 0.29
CA VAL A 221 -3.01 -1.39 0.45
C VAL A 221 -2.72 -0.14 -0.35
N LYS A 222 -3.60 0.17 -1.31
CA LYS A 222 -3.45 1.33 -2.22
C LYS A 222 -4.58 2.37 -2.14
N GLY A 223 -5.67 2.06 -1.45
CA GLY A 223 -6.85 2.92 -1.37
C GLY A 223 -7.88 2.39 -0.38
N PHE A 224 -8.99 3.12 -0.19
CA PHE A 224 -10.06 2.65 0.68
C PHE A 224 -10.76 1.42 0.09
N GLY A 225 -10.90 0.37 0.90
CA GLY A 225 -11.45 -0.91 0.42
C GLY A 225 -10.63 -1.54 -0.72
N GLN A 226 -9.33 -1.21 -0.80
CA GLN A 226 -8.39 -1.74 -1.78
C GLN A 226 -7.18 -2.33 -1.06
N ALA A 227 -7.42 -3.46 -0.41
CA ALA A 227 -6.42 -4.26 0.26
C ALA A 227 -6.30 -5.62 -0.42
N TYR A 228 -5.08 -6.13 -0.54
CA TYR A 228 -4.77 -7.35 -1.27
C TYR A 228 -3.78 -8.19 -0.49
N ASP A 229 -4.09 -9.46 -0.30
CA ASP A 229 -3.15 -10.45 0.20
C ASP A 229 -2.26 -10.93 -0.92
N ILE A 230 -1.01 -11.22 -0.58
CA ILE A 230 -0.01 -11.73 -1.51
C ILE A 230 0.45 -13.06 -0.96
N ILE A 231 0.15 -14.16 -1.65
CA ILE A 231 0.51 -15.51 -1.23
C ILE A 231 1.13 -16.21 -2.43
N ASP A 232 2.37 -16.65 -2.29
CA ASP A 232 3.13 -17.34 -3.35
C ASP A 232 3.15 -16.59 -4.69
N GLY A 233 3.17 -15.25 -4.64
CA GLY A 233 3.18 -14.37 -5.83
C GLY A 233 1.81 -14.08 -6.45
N GLU A 234 0.74 -14.64 -5.89
CA GLU A 234 -0.64 -14.41 -6.30
C GLU A 234 -1.27 -13.26 -5.51
N ILE A 235 -2.02 -12.41 -6.20
CA ILE A 235 -2.77 -11.29 -5.61
C ILE A 235 -4.19 -11.75 -5.29
N ILE A 236 -4.58 -11.66 -4.02
CA ILE A 236 -5.89 -12.06 -3.53
C ILE A 236 -6.58 -10.82 -2.94
N PRO A 237 -7.60 -10.24 -3.60
CA PRO A 237 -8.36 -9.12 -3.06
C PRO A 237 -9.00 -9.47 -1.71
N LEU A 238 -8.68 -8.69 -0.68
CA LEU A 238 -9.41 -8.71 0.58
C LEU A 238 -10.68 -7.89 0.36
N THR A 239 -11.78 -8.60 0.12
CA THR A 239 -13.19 -8.20 0.25
C THR A 239 -13.96 -7.80 -1.02
N GLU A 240 -15.15 -8.43 -1.13
CA GLU A 240 -16.31 -7.91 -1.86
C GLU A 240 -17.19 -6.97 -0.99
N ASN A 241 -16.99 -6.91 0.35
CA ASN A 241 -17.79 -6.13 1.32
C ASN A 241 -16.95 -5.41 2.40
N ASN A 242 -17.35 -4.22 2.84
CA ASN A 242 -16.68 -3.41 3.86
C ASN A 242 -16.65 -4.07 5.27
N PRO A 243 -15.48 -4.46 5.82
CA PRO A 243 -15.42 -5.13 7.12
C PRO A 243 -15.69 -4.19 8.32
N HIS A 244 -15.78 -2.88 8.10
CA HIS A 244 -16.07 -1.89 9.13
C HIS A 244 -17.59 -1.78 9.36
N THR A 245 -18.18 -2.76 10.05
CA THR A 245 -19.63 -2.87 10.30
C THR A 245 -20.14 -2.12 11.53
N LYS A 246 -19.37 -1.19 12.11
CA LYS A 246 -19.88 -0.33 13.19
C LYS A 246 -20.36 1.01 12.62
N SER A 247 -21.57 1.02 12.05
CA SER A 247 -22.32 2.28 11.94
C SER A 247 -22.56 2.82 13.35
N PRO A 248 -22.25 4.09 13.66
CA PRO A 248 -22.42 4.67 14.99
C PRO A 248 -23.89 4.96 15.36
N HIS A 249 -24.85 4.58 14.52
CA HIS A 249 -26.27 4.84 14.78
C HIS A 249 -26.89 3.70 15.59
N ASN A 250 -26.57 3.68 16.89
CA ASN A 250 -27.35 3.02 17.94
C ASN A 250 -27.14 3.74 19.29
N HIS A 251 -27.15 5.07 19.26
CA HIS A 251 -27.36 5.94 20.41
C HIS A 251 -28.34 7.03 20.05
#